data_AF-A0A8H7FIP9-F1
#
_entry.id   AF-A0A8H7FIP9-F1
#
_cell.length_a   1.000
_cell.length_b   1.000
_cell.length_c   1.000
_cell.angle_alpha   90.00
_cell.angle_beta   90.00
_cell.angle_gamma   90.00
#
_symmetry.space_group_name_H-M   'P 1'
#
loop_
_entity.id
_entity.type
_entity.pdbx_description
1 polymer ?
#
loop_
_entity_poly.entity_id
_entity_poly.type
_entity_poly.pdbx_seq_one_letter_code
_entity_poly.pdbx_strand_id
1 'polypeptide(L)'
;MRSGRGLSLKTQAIYVFVFVTRYIDVLYRWVSVYNTFMKIFYIASSIFIIWLAFWKYRPMDDEESTDTMPIVLVLVPPALLALVFNYSFSPIEILWSYSIFLEALAILPQLWMLRRTGQCEALTRYYIFCLGGYRAFYIGNWIWRFSTEGMYDPIAISGGIVQTALNFYFIYVYLQKYPNFEDIERPGPIPLPTSDPDVPPPPPPKPSTAGPTHPPVTDQGLQAAEEGASKIVAVGDAPPVPLAKDAFVLEDEEEA
;
A
#
# COMPACT_ATOMS: atom_id res chain seq x y z
N MET A 1 14.79 -11.52 -2.83
CA MET A 1 13.55 -11.68 -2.04
C MET A 1 12.39 -11.86 -3.00
N ARG A 2 11.68 -12.99 -2.94
CA ARG A 2 10.46 -13.22 -3.72
C ARG A 2 9.36 -13.56 -2.72
N SER A 3 8.85 -12.53 -2.07
CA SER A 3 7.77 -12.67 -1.10
C SER A 3 6.57 -11.90 -1.65
N GLY A 4 5.37 -12.49 -1.59
CA GLY A 4 4.12 -11.84 -1.94
C GLY A 4 3.50 -11.05 -0.77
N ARG A 5 4.29 -10.73 0.26
CA ARG A 5 3.81 -10.12 1.49
C ARG A 5 3.31 -8.69 1.22
N GLY A 6 2.07 -8.41 1.62
CA GLY A 6 1.47 -7.06 1.50
C GLY A 6 0.44 -6.88 0.39
N LEU A 7 -0.01 -7.96 -0.27
CA LEU A 7 -1.11 -7.93 -1.23
C LEU A 7 -2.35 -8.67 -0.69
N SER A 8 -3.48 -7.99 -0.67
CA SER A 8 -4.77 -8.57 -0.29
C SER A 8 -5.31 -9.51 -1.38
N LEU A 9 -5.37 -10.82 -1.12
CA LEU A 9 -5.97 -11.80 -2.04
C LEU A 9 -7.48 -11.52 -2.25
N LYS A 10 -8.18 -11.08 -1.20
CA LYS A 10 -9.60 -10.68 -1.28
C LYS A 10 -9.80 -9.52 -2.26
N THR A 11 -8.93 -8.52 -2.21
CA THR A 11 -8.95 -7.39 -3.15
C THR A 11 -8.78 -7.86 -4.59
N GLN A 12 -7.85 -8.78 -4.85
CA GLN A 12 -7.65 -9.34 -6.20
C GLN A 12 -8.88 -10.13 -6.69
N ALA A 13 -9.50 -10.93 -5.81
CA ALA A 13 -10.73 -11.64 -6.13
C ALA A 13 -11.89 -10.68 -6.47
N ILE A 14 -12.01 -9.57 -5.74
CA ILE A 14 -13.02 -8.53 -6.01
C ILE A 14 -12.76 -7.88 -7.38
N TYR A 15 -11.51 -7.55 -7.72
CA TYR A 15 -11.18 -6.98 -9.03
C TYR A 15 -11.49 -7.93 -10.19
N VAL A 16 -11.23 -9.24 -10.05
CA VAL A 16 -11.66 -10.22 -11.05
C VAL A 16 -13.18 -10.20 -11.21
N PHE A 17 -13.91 -10.18 -10.10
CA PHE A 17 -15.37 -10.13 -10.14
C PHE A 17 -15.89 -8.84 -10.81
N VAL A 18 -15.27 -7.69 -10.54
CA VAL A 18 -15.56 -6.42 -11.23
C VAL A 18 -15.38 -6.56 -12.74
N PHE A 19 -14.25 -7.09 -13.21
CA PHE A 19 -14.00 -7.19 -14.66
C PHE A 19 -14.91 -8.21 -15.35
N VAL A 20 -15.21 -9.33 -14.70
CA VAL A 20 -16.15 -10.33 -15.23
C VAL A 20 -17.55 -9.75 -15.36
N THR A 21 -18.07 -9.10 -14.32
CA THR A 21 -19.41 -8.51 -14.33
C THR A 21 -19.53 -7.34 -15.29
N ARG A 22 -18.47 -6.53 -15.44
CA ARG A 22 -18.44 -5.38 -16.35
C ARG A 22 -18.37 -5.76 -17.83
N TYR A 23 -17.59 -6.80 -18.15
CA TYR A 23 -17.26 -7.15 -19.52
C TYR A 23 -17.99 -8.41 -20.00
N ILE A 24 -19.06 -8.83 -19.31
CA ILE A 24 -19.92 -9.92 -19.76
C ILE A 24 -20.50 -9.66 -21.17
N ASP A 25 -20.59 -8.39 -21.55
CA ASP A 25 -21.02 -7.94 -22.87
C ASP A 25 -20.07 -8.33 -24.02
N VAL A 26 -18.83 -8.71 -23.72
CA VAL A 26 -17.87 -9.21 -24.72
C VAL A 26 -18.37 -10.46 -25.45
N LEU A 27 -19.27 -11.22 -24.83
CA LEU A 27 -19.79 -12.47 -25.39
C LEU A 27 -20.83 -12.25 -26.51
N TYR A 28 -21.51 -11.10 -26.52
CA TYR A 28 -22.64 -10.86 -27.42
C TYR A 28 -22.61 -9.50 -28.13
N ARG A 29 -21.76 -8.56 -27.71
CA ARG A 29 -21.64 -7.23 -28.31
C ARG A 29 -20.26 -7.00 -28.89
N TRP A 30 -20.18 -6.89 -30.21
CA TRP A 30 -18.96 -6.50 -30.90
C TRP A 30 -18.95 -4.98 -31.14
N VAL A 31 -17.90 -4.30 -30.69
CA VAL A 31 -17.72 -2.85 -30.87
C VAL A 31 -16.50 -2.59 -31.76
N SER A 32 -15.32 -3.08 -31.36
CA SER A 32 -14.09 -2.97 -32.15
C SER A 32 -13.07 -4.03 -31.69
N VAL A 33 -12.09 -4.32 -32.54
CA VAL A 33 -11.00 -5.26 -32.21
C VAL A 33 -10.26 -4.83 -30.94
N TYR A 34 -9.94 -3.53 -30.82
CA TYR A 34 -9.27 -2.99 -29.65
C TYR A 34 -10.11 -3.15 -28.38
N ASN A 35 -11.42 -2.86 -28.43
CA ASN A 35 -12.30 -2.97 -27.28
C ASN A 35 -12.40 -4.42 -26.78
N THR A 36 -12.67 -5.36 -27.69
CA THR A 36 -12.77 -6.79 -27.36
C THR A 36 -11.44 -7.32 -26.81
N PHE A 37 -10.32 -6.98 -27.45
CA PHE A 37 -8.98 -7.40 -27.00
C PHE A 37 -8.67 -6.88 -25.59
N MET A 38 -8.90 -5.59 -25.32
CA MET A 38 -8.63 -5.00 -24.01
C MET A 38 -9.49 -5.64 -22.91
N LYS A 39 -10.78 -5.89 -23.18
CA LYS A 39 -11.66 -6.58 -22.23
C LYS A 39 -11.14 -7.97 -21.87
N ILE A 40 -10.75 -8.77 -22.86
CA ILE A 40 -10.17 -10.10 -22.65
C ILE A 40 -8.86 -9.98 -21.87
N PHE A 41 -8.00 -9.03 -22.22
CA PHE A 41 -6.73 -8.79 -21.53
C PHE A 41 -6.93 -8.47 -20.04
N TYR A 42 -7.89 -7.62 -19.68
CA TYR A 42 -8.18 -7.30 -18.27
C TYR A 42 -8.66 -8.52 -17.48
N ILE A 43 -9.55 -9.34 -18.06
CA ILE A 43 -10.02 -10.57 -17.41
C ILE A 43 -8.87 -11.58 -17.28
N ALA A 44 -8.11 -11.82 -18.35
CA ALA A 44 -7.02 -12.80 -18.35
C ALA A 44 -5.90 -12.40 -17.39
N SER A 45 -5.49 -11.12 -17.37
CA SER A 45 -4.44 -10.62 -16.48
C SER A 45 -4.86 -10.68 -15.00
N SER A 46 -6.10 -10.35 -14.67
CA SER A 46 -6.60 -10.43 -13.29
C SER A 46 -6.71 -11.87 -12.78
N ILE A 47 -7.19 -12.81 -13.61
CA ILE A 47 -7.15 -14.25 -13.28
C ILE A 47 -5.71 -14.74 -13.13
N PHE A 48 -4.81 -14.27 -13.99
CA PHE A 48 -3.39 -14.64 -13.92
C PHE A 48 -2.73 -14.19 -12.61
N ILE A 49 -3.08 -13.00 -12.08
CA ILE A 49 -2.60 -12.54 -10.76
C ILE A 49 -3.06 -13.50 -9.66
N ILE A 50 -4.32 -13.92 -9.67
CA ILE A 50 -4.83 -14.91 -8.70
C ILE A 50 -4.11 -16.25 -8.85
N TRP A 51 -3.90 -16.72 -10.09
CA TRP A 51 -3.16 -17.95 -10.35
C TRP A 51 -1.72 -17.90 -9.81
N LEU A 52 -1.03 -16.77 -10.00
CA LEU A 52 0.29 -16.54 -9.41
C LEU A 52 0.25 -16.55 -7.89
N ALA A 53 -0.75 -15.92 -7.28
CA ALA A 53 -0.92 -15.87 -5.84
C ALA A 53 -1.07 -17.29 -5.25
N PHE A 54 -1.93 -18.13 -5.83
CA PHE A 54 -2.17 -19.49 -5.33
C PHE A 54 -1.02 -20.47 -5.60
N TRP A 55 -0.45 -20.46 -6.81
CA TRP A 55 0.49 -21.51 -7.22
C TRP A 55 1.95 -21.18 -6.87
N LYS A 56 2.35 -19.91 -7.03
CA LYS A 56 3.75 -19.49 -6.94
C LYS A 56 4.07 -18.77 -5.63
N TYR A 57 3.12 -18.01 -5.10
CA TYR A 57 3.33 -17.13 -3.93
C TYR A 57 2.41 -17.46 -2.76
N ARG A 58 2.10 -18.75 -2.57
CA ARG A 58 1.27 -19.27 -1.47
C ARG A 58 1.61 -18.76 -0.04
N PRO A 59 2.85 -18.31 0.30
CA PRO A 59 3.12 -17.64 1.58
C PRO A 59 2.41 -16.28 1.77
N MET A 60 1.53 -15.83 0.87
CA MET A 60 0.65 -14.68 1.08
C MET A 60 -0.33 -14.87 2.26
N ASP A 61 -0.52 -16.11 2.72
CA ASP A 61 -1.37 -16.49 3.86
C ASP A 61 -0.59 -16.55 5.19
N ASP A 62 0.41 -15.69 5.42
CA ASP A 62 0.92 -15.50 6.79
C ASP A 62 -0.25 -14.94 7.63
N GLU A 63 -0.53 -15.55 8.79
CA GLU A 63 -1.70 -15.31 9.65
C GLU A 63 -1.93 -13.83 9.98
N GLU A 64 -0.88 -13.01 9.91
CA GLU A 64 -0.82 -11.58 10.14
C GLU A 64 -1.23 -10.69 8.93
N SER A 65 -1.17 -11.20 7.69
CA SER A 65 -1.70 -10.54 6.48
C SER A 65 -3.14 -10.94 6.14
N THR A 66 -3.80 -11.69 7.02
CA THR A 66 -5.20 -12.08 6.85
C THR A 66 -6.09 -10.82 6.89
N ASP A 67 -6.57 -10.40 5.72
CA ASP A 67 -7.57 -9.34 5.59
C ASP A 67 -8.84 -9.71 6.40
N THR A 68 -8.98 -9.25 7.64
CA THR A 68 -10.20 -9.53 8.43
C THR A 68 -11.34 -8.58 8.09
N MET A 69 -11.21 -7.76 7.05
CA MET A 69 -12.30 -6.92 6.57
C MET A 69 -13.48 -7.81 6.14
N PRO A 70 -14.71 -7.53 6.62
CA PRO A 70 -15.88 -8.28 6.19
C PRO A 70 -16.17 -7.99 4.72
N ILE A 71 -16.04 -9.02 3.87
CA ILE A 71 -16.29 -8.91 2.42
C ILE A 71 -17.70 -8.41 2.11
N VAL A 72 -18.66 -8.70 2.99
CA VAL A 72 -20.05 -8.23 2.93
C VAL A 72 -20.13 -6.71 2.88
N LEU A 73 -19.26 -6.00 3.60
CA LEU A 73 -19.22 -4.53 3.60
C LEU A 73 -18.73 -3.95 2.26
N VAL A 74 -18.02 -4.75 1.47
CA VAL A 74 -17.57 -4.35 0.12
C VAL A 74 -18.59 -4.73 -0.94
N LEU A 75 -19.29 -5.87 -0.81
CA LEU A 75 -20.21 -6.38 -1.83
C LEU A 75 -21.65 -5.82 -1.69
N VAL A 76 -22.16 -5.67 -0.47
CA VAL A 76 -23.57 -5.32 -0.25
C VAL A 76 -23.87 -3.85 -0.60
N PRO A 77 -23.10 -2.84 -0.16
CA PRO A 77 -23.43 -1.45 -0.48
C PRO A 77 -23.48 -1.16 -1.98
N PRO A 78 -22.52 -1.61 -2.81
CA PRO A 78 -22.60 -1.46 -4.27
C PRO A 78 -23.80 -2.19 -4.89
N ALA A 79 -24.19 -3.35 -4.36
CA ALA A 79 -25.34 -4.10 -4.86
C ALA A 79 -26.65 -3.32 -4.64
N LEU A 80 -26.82 -2.75 -3.44
CA LEU A 80 -27.97 -1.89 -3.15
C LEU A 80 -27.96 -0.63 -4.02
N LEU A 81 -26.79 0.01 -4.18
CA LEU A 81 -26.65 1.19 -5.03
C LEU A 81 -27.00 0.90 -6.50
N ALA A 82 -26.57 -0.25 -7.04
CA ALA A 82 -26.86 -0.62 -8.43
C ALA A 82 -28.34 -0.94 -8.68
N LEU A 83 -29.04 -1.47 -7.68
CA LEU A 83 -30.50 -1.69 -7.77
C LEU A 83 -31.29 -0.38 -7.80
N VAL A 84 -30.79 0.66 -7.13
CA VAL A 84 -31.43 1.99 -7.08
C VAL A 84 -31.01 2.86 -8.26
N PHE A 85 -29.73 2.85 -8.62
CA PHE A 85 -29.13 3.68 -9.67
C PHE A 85 -28.69 2.80 -10.85
N ASN A 86 -29.63 2.57 -11.76
CA ASN A 86 -29.40 1.90 -13.04
C ASN A 86 -30.15 2.63 -14.17
N TYR A 87 -29.70 2.45 -15.42
CA TYR A 87 -30.38 3.02 -16.60
C TYR A 87 -31.59 2.20 -17.04
N SER A 88 -31.60 0.90 -16.73
CA SER A 88 -32.69 -0.01 -17.04
C SER A 88 -32.63 -1.22 -16.10
N PHE A 89 -33.80 -1.75 -15.71
CA PHE A 89 -33.94 -2.95 -14.88
C PHE A 89 -33.66 -4.25 -15.68
N SER A 90 -32.58 -4.25 -16.47
CA SER A 90 -32.02 -5.44 -17.10
C SER A 90 -30.91 -6.00 -16.21
N PRO A 91 -30.81 -7.34 -16.03
CA PRO A 91 -29.72 -7.93 -15.25
C PRO A 91 -28.32 -7.49 -15.70
N ILE A 92 -28.14 -7.27 -17.01
CA ILE A 92 -26.86 -6.83 -17.60
C ILE A 92 -26.52 -5.38 -17.17
N GLU A 93 -27.50 -4.48 -17.24
CA GLU A 93 -27.31 -3.08 -16.86
C GLU A 93 -27.08 -2.95 -15.36
N ILE A 94 -27.81 -3.73 -14.54
CA ILE A 94 -27.60 -3.79 -13.09
C ILE A 94 -26.20 -4.31 -12.77
N LEU A 95 -25.74 -5.38 -13.44
CA LEU A 95 -24.37 -5.90 -13.27
C LEU A 95 -23.31 -4.88 -13.69
N TRP A 96 -23.55 -4.14 -14.76
CA TRP A 96 -22.67 -3.07 -15.21
C TRP A 96 -22.58 -1.95 -14.16
N SER A 97 -23.70 -1.40 -13.69
CA SER A 97 -23.74 -0.38 -12.63
C SER A 97 -23.12 -0.88 -11.33
N TYR A 98 -23.41 -2.13 -10.95
CA TYR A 98 -22.81 -2.79 -9.80
C TYR A 98 -21.29 -2.85 -9.92
N SER A 99 -20.76 -3.22 -11.09
CA SER A 99 -19.31 -3.28 -11.30
C SER A 99 -18.64 -1.92 -11.10
N ILE A 100 -19.30 -0.80 -11.45
CA ILE A 100 -18.77 0.56 -11.29
C ILE A 100 -18.65 0.91 -9.81
N PHE A 101 -19.72 0.71 -9.04
CA PHE A 101 -19.72 0.99 -7.61
C PHE A 101 -18.81 0.03 -6.83
N LEU A 102 -18.76 -1.25 -7.21
CA LEU A 102 -17.90 -2.23 -6.57
C LEU A 102 -16.41 -1.92 -6.78
N GLU A 103 -16.03 -1.47 -7.98
CA GLU A 103 -14.64 -1.06 -8.26
C GLU A 103 -14.19 0.08 -7.35
N ALA A 104 -15.08 1.04 -7.08
CA ALA A 104 -14.78 2.14 -6.18
C ALA A 104 -14.43 1.65 -4.77
N LEU A 105 -15.10 0.60 -4.28
CA LEU A 105 -14.87 0.02 -2.95
C LEU A 105 -13.83 -1.11 -2.92
N ALA A 106 -13.40 -1.60 -4.08
CA ALA A 106 -12.47 -2.74 -4.18
C ALA A 106 -11.12 -2.46 -3.52
N ILE A 107 -10.71 -1.20 -3.38
CA ILE A 107 -9.45 -0.80 -2.72
C ILE A 107 -9.52 -0.85 -1.18
N LEU A 108 -10.71 -0.95 -0.59
CA LEU A 108 -10.90 -0.86 0.86
C LEU A 108 -10.18 -1.96 1.67
N PRO A 109 -10.18 -3.25 1.29
CA PRO A 109 -9.47 -4.26 2.07
C PRO A 109 -7.97 -3.99 2.11
N GLN A 110 -7.39 -3.55 0.98
CA GLN A 110 -5.99 -3.13 0.93
C GLN A 110 -5.68 -1.94 1.85
N LEU A 111 -6.58 -0.94 1.91
CA LEU A 111 -6.45 0.19 2.85
C LEU A 111 -6.55 -0.27 4.31
N TRP A 112 -7.46 -1.20 4.59
CA TRP A 112 -7.68 -1.74 5.92
C TRP A 112 -6.46 -2.52 6.41
N MET A 113 -5.87 -3.34 5.55
CA MET A 113 -4.62 -4.05 5.82
C MET A 113 -3.46 -3.07 6.10
N LEU A 114 -3.29 -2.02 5.28
CA LEU A 114 -2.24 -1.00 5.48
C LEU A 114 -2.33 -0.33 6.85
N ARG A 115 -3.54 -0.02 7.31
CA ARG A 115 -3.72 0.58 8.63
C ARG A 115 -3.29 -0.34 9.76
N ARG A 116 -3.59 -1.63 9.63
CA ARG A 116 -3.36 -2.62 10.70
C ARG A 116 -1.91 -3.07 10.76
N THR A 117 -1.34 -3.49 9.63
CA THR A 117 0.03 -4.02 9.59
C THR A 117 1.06 -2.91 9.59
N GLY A 118 0.70 -1.73 9.06
CA GLY A 118 1.66 -0.66 8.84
C GLY A 118 2.87 -1.06 8.03
N GLN A 119 2.71 -2.06 7.17
CA GLN A 119 3.67 -2.46 6.18
C GLN A 119 3.05 -2.23 4.81
N CYS A 120 3.75 -1.50 3.97
CA CYS A 120 3.40 -1.36 2.57
C CYS A 120 4.65 -1.63 1.75
N GLU A 121 4.60 -2.65 0.90
CA GLU A 121 5.69 -2.91 -0.03
C GLU A 121 5.78 -1.74 -1.04
N ALA A 122 7.00 -1.33 -1.40
CA ALA A 122 7.22 -0.26 -2.36
C ALA A 122 6.50 -0.51 -3.71
N LEU A 123 6.32 -1.78 -4.07
CA LEU A 123 5.58 -2.21 -5.25
C LEU A 123 4.10 -1.76 -5.22
N THR A 124 3.45 -1.81 -4.06
CA THR A 124 2.06 -1.38 -3.86
C THR A 124 1.90 0.12 -4.09
N ARG A 125 2.92 0.94 -3.80
CA ARG A 125 2.89 2.39 -4.05
C ARG A 125 2.79 2.71 -5.54
N TYR A 126 3.67 2.13 -6.36
CA TYR A 126 3.65 2.36 -7.80
C TYR A 126 2.35 1.86 -8.42
N TYR A 127 1.85 0.71 -7.97
CA TYR A 127 0.54 0.21 -8.39
C TYR A 127 -0.58 1.22 -8.11
N ILE A 128 -0.67 1.76 -6.89
CA ILE A 128 -1.72 2.71 -6.51
C ILE A 128 -1.55 4.05 -7.21
N PHE A 129 -0.32 4.53 -7.42
CA PHE A 129 -0.04 5.72 -8.20
C PHE A 129 -0.50 5.56 -9.65
N CYS A 130 -0.19 4.44 -10.30
CA CYS A 130 -0.66 4.12 -11.64
C CYS A 130 -2.21 4.02 -11.69
N LEU A 131 -2.82 3.45 -10.65
CA LEU A 131 -4.28 3.36 -10.53
C LEU A 131 -4.92 4.75 -10.38
N GLY A 132 -4.30 5.66 -9.63
CA GLY A 132 -4.72 7.06 -9.54
C GLY A 132 -4.55 7.81 -10.87
N GLY A 133 -3.40 7.62 -11.54
CA GLY A 133 -3.12 8.21 -12.85
C GLY A 133 -4.11 7.77 -13.93
N TYR A 134 -4.42 6.47 -14.00
CA TYR A 134 -5.50 5.93 -14.83
C TYR A 134 -6.79 6.73 -14.64
N ARG A 135 -7.15 7.06 -13.39
CA ARG A 135 -8.40 7.74 -13.09
C ARG A 135 -8.38 9.23 -13.42
N ALA A 136 -7.25 9.89 -13.25
CA ALA A 136 -7.05 11.25 -13.74
C ALA A 136 -7.29 11.34 -15.26
N PHE A 137 -6.77 10.38 -16.04
CA PHE A 137 -7.03 10.32 -17.48
C PHE A 137 -8.52 10.09 -17.81
N TYR A 138 -9.24 9.30 -17.00
CA TYR A 138 -10.69 9.11 -17.17
C TYR A 138 -11.48 10.39 -16.90
N ILE A 139 -11.12 11.15 -15.87
CA ILE A 139 -11.74 12.44 -15.57
C ILE A 139 -11.53 13.40 -16.74
N GLY A 140 -10.31 13.48 -17.27
CA GLY A 140 -10.00 14.26 -18.48
C GLY A 140 -10.84 13.81 -19.68
N ASN A 141 -10.99 12.50 -19.87
CA ASN A 141 -11.84 11.94 -20.92
C ASN A 141 -13.32 12.31 -20.75
N TRP A 142 -13.86 12.31 -19.52
CA TRP A 142 -15.26 12.74 -19.30
C TRP A 142 -15.45 14.22 -19.62
N ILE A 143 -14.51 15.08 -19.22
CA ILE A 143 -14.53 16.52 -19.55
C ILE A 143 -14.49 16.73 -21.06
N TRP A 144 -13.59 16.01 -21.75
CA TRP A 144 -13.48 16.06 -23.21
C TRP A 144 -14.79 15.66 -23.87
N ARG A 145 -15.36 14.50 -23.53
CA ARG A 145 -16.61 14.00 -24.11
C ARG A 145 -17.81 14.91 -23.80
N PHE A 146 -17.85 15.51 -22.61
CA PHE A 146 -18.87 16.50 -22.29
C PHE A 146 -18.77 17.72 -23.21
N SER A 147 -17.55 18.21 -23.47
CA SER A 147 -17.33 19.38 -24.32
C SER A 147 -17.53 19.12 -25.82
N THR A 148 -17.20 17.93 -26.33
CA THR A 148 -17.23 17.63 -27.77
C THR A 148 -18.47 16.87 -28.22
N GLU A 149 -18.94 15.91 -27.42
CA GLU A 149 -20.04 14.99 -27.77
C GLU A 149 -21.34 15.33 -27.01
N GLY A 150 -21.29 16.19 -25.99
CA GLY A 150 -22.43 16.49 -25.12
C GLY A 150 -22.91 15.28 -24.29
N MET A 151 -22.14 14.19 -24.27
CA MET A 151 -22.48 12.97 -23.55
C MET A 151 -21.96 13.01 -22.11
N TYR A 152 -22.82 12.66 -21.15
CA TYR A 152 -22.45 12.50 -19.75
C TYR A 152 -23.07 11.23 -19.17
N ASP A 153 -22.32 10.53 -18.33
CA ASP A 153 -22.74 9.28 -17.68
C ASP A 153 -22.66 9.46 -16.15
N PRO A 154 -23.78 9.82 -15.49
CA PRO A 154 -23.80 10.07 -14.05
C PRO A 154 -23.32 8.91 -13.19
N ILE A 155 -23.60 7.66 -13.60
CA ILE A 155 -23.21 6.47 -12.84
C ILE A 155 -21.69 6.30 -12.91
N ALA A 156 -21.10 6.41 -14.10
CA ALA A 156 -19.65 6.32 -14.27
C ALA A 156 -18.91 7.45 -13.55
N ILE A 157 -19.44 8.69 -13.63
CA ILE A 157 -18.84 9.87 -12.98
C ILE A 157 -18.92 9.75 -11.46
N SER A 158 -20.08 9.40 -10.90
CA SER A 158 -20.26 9.28 -9.43
C SER A 158 -19.37 8.18 -8.84
N GLY A 159 -19.36 6.98 -9.44
CA GLY A 159 -18.44 5.91 -9.02
C GLY A 159 -16.97 6.32 -9.18
N GLY A 160 -16.66 7.04 -10.25
CA GLY A 160 -15.36 7.64 -10.52
C GLY A 160 -14.86 8.61 -9.46
N ILE A 161 -15.73 9.52 -9.01
CA ILE A 161 -15.44 10.50 -7.95
C ILE A 161 -15.18 9.77 -6.63
N VAL A 162 -16.04 8.82 -6.25
CA VAL A 162 -15.87 8.04 -5.01
C VAL A 162 -14.55 7.29 -5.02
N GLN A 163 -14.23 6.60 -6.13
CA GLN A 163 -12.98 5.87 -6.27
C GLN A 163 -11.77 6.80 -6.19
N THR A 164 -11.82 7.96 -6.86
CA THR A 164 -10.75 8.96 -6.83
C THR A 164 -10.52 9.48 -5.42
N ALA A 165 -11.59 9.83 -4.70
CA ALA A 165 -11.51 10.29 -3.32
C ALA A 165 -10.89 9.23 -2.39
N LEU A 166 -11.30 7.96 -2.51
CA LEU A 166 -10.72 6.86 -1.73
C LEU A 166 -9.24 6.62 -2.06
N ASN A 167 -8.86 6.75 -3.33
CA ASN A 167 -7.48 6.57 -3.77
C ASN A 167 -6.59 7.72 -3.27
N PHE A 168 -7.04 8.97 -3.38
CA PHE A 168 -6.35 10.11 -2.77
C PHE A 168 -6.25 9.98 -1.26
N TYR A 169 -7.30 9.51 -0.59
CA TYR A 169 -7.27 9.25 0.84
C TYR A 169 -6.22 8.20 1.21
N PHE A 170 -6.13 7.12 0.42
CA PHE A 170 -5.09 6.12 0.59
C PHE A 170 -3.70 6.75 0.45
N ILE A 171 -3.46 7.52 -0.62
CA ILE A 171 -2.17 8.18 -0.88
C ILE A 171 -1.81 9.13 0.26
N TYR A 172 -2.78 9.91 0.77
CA TYR A 172 -2.58 10.81 1.90
C TYR A 172 -2.14 10.06 3.17
N VAL A 173 -2.89 9.02 3.57
CA VAL A 173 -2.54 8.19 4.74
C VAL A 173 -1.17 7.54 4.57
N TYR A 174 -0.86 7.10 3.35
CA TYR A 174 0.43 6.50 3.01
C TYR A 174 1.59 7.51 3.16
N LEU A 175 1.46 8.72 2.60
CA LEU A 175 2.50 9.75 2.66
C LEU A 175 2.73 10.25 4.09
N GLN A 176 1.69 10.34 4.91
CA GLN A 176 1.84 10.65 6.33
C GLN A 176 2.63 9.59 7.09
N LYS A 177 2.45 8.31 6.73
CA LYS A 177 3.10 7.20 7.41
C LYS A 177 4.56 7.01 6.98
N TYR A 178 4.88 7.34 5.73
CA TYR A 178 6.22 7.19 5.15
C TYR A 178 6.68 8.49 4.48
N PRO A 179 7.08 9.51 5.27
CA PRO A 179 7.57 10.77 4.73
C PRO A 179 8.94 10.63 4.05
N ASN A 180 9.79 9.71 4.53
CA ASN A 180 11.11 9.44 3.96
C ASN A 180 11.11 8.12 3.19
N PHE A 181 11.77 8.11 2.02
CA PHE A 181 11.83 6.94 1.14
C PHE A 181 12.69 5.79 1.71
N GLU A 182 13.53 6.05 2.71
CA GLU A 182 14.47 5.07 3.31
C GLU A 182 13.84 4.20 4.41
N ASP A 183 12.72 4.62 5.00
CA ASP A 183 12.04 3.88 6.09
C ASP A 183 11.24 2.65 5.59
N ILE A 184 11.28 2.38 4.28
CA ILE A 184 10.37 1.45 3.57
C ILE A 184 10.90 0.01 3.58
N GLU A 185 12.20 -0.22 3.78
CA GLU A 185 12.79 -1.58 3.81
C GLU A 185 12.89 -2.20 5.21
N ARG A 186 12.58 -1.45 6.28
CA ARG A 186 12.65 -2.02 7.63
C ARG A 186 11.52 -3.04 7.82
N PRO A 187 11.82 -4.30 8.21
CA PRO A 187 10.80 -5.19 8.73
C PRO A 187 10.17 -4.45 9.92
N GLY A 188 8.84 -4.30 9.88
CA GLY A 188 8.13 -3.43 10.82
C GLY A 188 8.39 -3.80 12.28
N PRO A 189 8.08 -2.90 13.23
CA PRO A 189 8.19 -3.19 14.65
C PRO A 189 7.42 -4.47 15.00
N ILE A 190 8.01 -5.29 15.87
CA ILE A 190 7.33 -6.43 16.50
C ILE A 190 5.96 -5.94 16.99
N PRO A 191 4.86 -6.65 16.70
CA PRO A 191 3.52 -6.21 17.11
C PRO A 191 3.52 -5.86 18.59
N LEU A 192 2.97 -4.69 18.93
CA LEU A 192 2.62 -4.42 20.33
C LEU A 192 1.67 -5.55 20.74
N PRO A 193 1.92 -6.22 21.89
CA PRO A 193 1.03 -7.26 22.38
C PRO A 193 -0.39 -6.71 22.34
N THR A 194 -1.27 -7.34 21.56
CA THR A 194 -2.69 -7.10 21.74
C THR A 194 -2.96 -7.38 23.20
N SER A 195 -3.57 -6.43 23.89
CA SER A 195 -4.05 -6.61 25.25
C SER A 195 -5.21 -7.59 25.23
N ASP A 196 -4.93 -8.86 24.90
CA ASP A 196 -5.76 -10.00 25.23
C ASP A 196 -5.42 -10.35 26.68
N PRO A 197 -6.34 -10.14 27.64
CA PRO A 197 -6.08 -10.46 29.04
C PRO A 197 -5.85 -11.97 29.31
N ASP A 198 -6.06 -12.83 28.31
CA ASP A 198 -5.99 -14.30 28.45
C ASP A 198 -4.77 -14.97 27.80
N VAL A 199 -3.81 -14.21 27.24
CA VAL A 199 -2.56 -14.78 26.70
C VAL A 199 -1.39 -14.48 27.65
N PRO A 200 -0.85 -15.49 28.37
CA PRO A 200 0.32 -15.26 29.21
C PRO A 200 1.52 -14.86 28.35
N PRO A 201 2.37 -13.92 28.83
CA PRO A 201 3.52 -13.46 28.07
C PRO A 201 4.42 -14.63 27.69
N PRO A 202 5.05 -14.60 26.50
CA PRO A 202 5.99 -15.64 26.11
C PRO A 202 7.11 -15.75 27.17
N PRO A 203 7.54 -16.97 27.51
CA PRO A 203 8.60 -17.14 28.50
C PRO A 203 9.86 -16.40 28.04
N PRO A 204 10.57 -15.71 28.95
CA PRO A 204 11.79 -15.00 28.59
C PRO A 204 12.76 -15.96 27.90
N PRO A 205 13.48 -15.51 26.85
CA PRO A 205 14.49 -16.34 26.21
C PRO A 205 15.48 -16.82 27.27
N LYS A 206 15.73 -18.13 27.33
CA LYS A 206 16.65 -18.73 28.31
C LYS A 206 17.99 -17.99 28.20
N PRO A 207 18.64 -17.63 29.34
CA PRO A 207 19.97 -17.05 29.31
C PRO A 207 20.88 -17.98 28.50
N SER A 208 21.50 -17.45 27.45
CA SER A 208 22.51 -18.17 26.68
C SER A 208 23.65 -18.51 27.64
N THR A 209 23.78 -19.78 28.01
CA THR A 209 24.93 -20.30 28.78
C THR A 209 26.14 -20.47 27.86
N ALA A 210 26.54 -19.41 27.18
CA ALA A 210 27.82 -19.29 26.52
C ALA A 210 28.58 -18.15 27.22
N GLY A 211 29.28 -18.50 28.30
CA GLY A 211 30.21 -17.58 28.95
C GLY A 211 31.36 -17.22 28.00
N PRO A 212 31.94 -16.01 28.11
CA PRO A 212 33.12 -15.64 27.34
C PRO A 212 34.30 -16.49 27.82
N THR A 213 34.77 -17.41 26.97
CA THR A 213 36.10 -18.01 27.14
C THR A 213 37.13 -16.93 26.84
N HIS A 214 37.61 -16.23 27.87
CA HIS A 214 38.81 -15.43 27.78
C HIS A 214 40.01 -16.36 27.58
N PRO A 215 40.85 -16.18 26.54
CA PRO A 215 42.16 -16.81 26.51
C PRO A 215 43.04 -16.22 27.64
N PRO A 216 43.97 -17.00 28.22
CA PRO A 216 44.79 -16.53 29.32
C PRO A 216 45.66 -15.34 28.89
N VAL A 217 45.64 -14.29 29.71
CA VAL A 217 46.40 -13.05 29.51
C VAL A 217 47.90 -13.36 29.69
N THR A 218 48.66 -13.27 28.61
CA THR A 218 50.13 -13.35 28.65
C THR A 218 50.71 -11.97 29.00
N ASP A 219 51.71 -11.93 29.88
CA ASP A 219 52.35 -10.70 30.41
C ASP A 219 52.91 -9.73 29.34
N GLN A 220 53.03 -10.18 28.09
CA GLN A 220 53.42 -9.35 26.94
C GLN A 220 52.37 -8.27 26.58
N GLY A 221 51.10 -8.47 26.93
CA GLY A 221 50.03 -7.49 26.65
C GLY A 221 50.05 -6.26 27.56
N LEU A 222 50.61 -6.40 28.77
CA LEU A 222 50.65 -5.31 29.75
C LEU A 222 51.76 -4.29 29.43
N GLN A 223 52.91 -4.76 28.92
CA GLN A 223 54.01 -3.89 28.50
C GLN A 223 53.69 -3.07 27.24
N ALA A 224 52.90 -3.62 26.32
CA ALA A 224 52.44 -2.90 25.14
C ALA A 224 51.44 -1.76 25.46
N ALA A 225 50.70 -1.88 26.57
CA ALA A 225 49.76 -0.85 27.02
C ALA A 225 50.46 0.33 27.71
N GLU A 226 51.56 0.09 28.43
CA GLU A 226 52.34 1.16 29.08
C GLU A 226 53.12 2.01 28.07
N GLU A 227 53.66 1.43 26.99
CA GLU A 227 54.30 2.21 25.91
C GLU A 227 53.30 3.07 25.11
N GLY A 228 52.05 2.62 24.99
CA GLY A 228 50.99 3.36 24.30
C GLY A 228 50.52 4.60 25.06
N ALA A 229 50.47 4.54 26.40
CA ALA A 229 50.02 5.64 27.23
C ALA A 229 51.02 6.82 27.28
N SER A 230 52.32 6.53 27.19
CA SER A 230 53.38 7.57 27.20
C SER A 230 53.34 8.47 25.95
N LYS A 231 52.89 7.94 24.80
CA LYS A 231 52.79 8.71 23.54
C LYS A 231 51.60 9.66 23.46
N ILE A 232 50.54 9.43 24.24
CA ILE A 232 49.29 10.22 24.15
C ILE A 232 49.39 11.55 24.93
N VAL A 233 50.28 11.65 25.92
CA VAL A 233 50.43 12.84 26.79
C VAL A 233 51.17 14.01 26.09
N ALA A 234 51.77 13.80 24.91
CA ALA A 234 52.60 14.81 24.24
C ALA A 234 51.87 15.68 23.19
N VAL A 235 50.55 15.56 23.01
CA VAL A 235 49.80 16.37 22.03
C VAL A 235 48.74 17.20 22.75
N GLY A 236 49.19 18.22 23.47
CA GLY A 236 48.36 19.31 23.95
C GLY A 236 48.66 20.57 23.15
N ASP A 237 47.72 20.99 22.29
CA ASP A 237 47.32 22.37 22.02
C ASP A 237 46.56 22.47 20.69
N ALA A 238 45.24 22.68 20.77
CA ALA A 238 44.45 23.21 19.66
C ALA A 238 43.32 24.12 20.22
N PRO A 239 43.15 25.35 19.70
CA PRO A 239 42.28 26.38 20.29
C PRO A 239 40.77 26.18 19.99
N PRO A 240 39.87 26.81 20.77
CA PRO A 240 38.44 26.52 20.75
C PRO A 240 37.69 27.09 19.53
N VAL A 241 36.77 26.28 18.99
CA VAL A 241 35.86 26.61 17.88
C VAL A 241 34.63 27.38 18.42
N PRO A 242 34.19 28.49 17.78
CA PRO A 242 33.07 29.30 18.28
C PRO A 242 31.70 28.75 17.89
N LEU A 243 30.76 28.74 18.86
CA LEU A 243 29.33 28.44 18.66
C LEU A 243 28.65 29.57 17.86
N ALA A 244 28.20 29.29 16.64
CA ALA A 244 27.28 30.14 15.90
C ALA A 244 25.83 29.82 16.32
N LYS A 245 25.27 30.69 17.15
CA LYS A 245 23.82 30.90 17.28
C LYS A 245 23.42 31.96 16.23
N ASP A 246 22.15 31.95 15.84
CA ASP A 246 21.45 32.95 15.00
C ASP A 246 21.27 32.55 13.53
N ALA A 247 20.15 31.85 13.27
CA ALA A 247 19.46 31.87 11.98
C ALA A 247 17.95 31.65 12.21
N PHE A 248 17.32 32.61 12.87
CA PHE A 248 15.86 32.77 12.89
C PHE A 248 15.58 34.26 12.66
N VAL A 249 15.46 34.65 11.40
CA VAL A 249 14.98 35.97 10.99
C VAL A 249 13.77 35.73 10.12
N LEU A 250 12.61 36.10 10.67
CA LEU A 250 11.38 36.38 9.96
C LEU A 250 11.52 37.78 9.37
N GLU A 251 11.37 37.93 8.07
CA GLU A 251 11.03 39.22 7.45
C GLU A 251 9.69 39.06 6.75
N ASP A 252 8.69 39.64 7.39
CA ASP A 252 7.39 40.02 6.83
C ASP A 252 7.58 41.22 5.88
N GLU A 253 6.66 41.32 4.90
CA GLU A 253 6.15 42.54 4.23
C GLU A 253 7.14 43.54 3.58
N GLU A 254 7.05 43.72 2.25
CA GLU A 254 6.61 45.00 1.62
C GLU A 254 6.49 44.95 0.08
N GLU A 255 5.44 45.63 -0.38
CA GLU A 255 5.08 46.24 -1.68
C GLU A 255 5.97 46.10 -2.94
N ALA A 256 5.34 45.69 -4.06
CA ALA A 256 5.16 46.48 -5.30
C ALA A 256 4.37 45.71 -6.37
#